data_AF-A0A6G3XRT0-F1
#
_entry.id   AF-A0A6G3XRT0-F1
#
_cell.length_a   1.000
_cell.length_b   1.000
_cell.length_c   1.000
_cell.angle_alpha   90.00
_cell.angle_beta   90.00
_cell.angle_gamma   90.00
#
_symmetry.space_group_name_H-M   'P 1'
#
loop_
_entity.id
_entity.type
_entity.pdbx_description
1 polymer ?
#
loop_
_entity_poly.entity_id
_entity_poly.type
_entity_poly.pdbx_seq_one_letter_code
_entity_poly.pdbx_strand_id
1 'polypeptide(L)'
;PLFPDTVMFHGHAVAWVLGETLEAARLGAAAVEVDIDERPSLIALGDAIAAGSFHGARPVMVTGDVDAGFADSAHVFSGEIQFSDQEHFYLETHAAL
;
A
#
# COMPACT_ATOMS: atom_id res chain seq x y z
N PRO A 1 -7.30 12.00 -2.45
CA PRO A 1 -7.36 13.47 -2.65
C PRO A 1 -5.99 14.07 -2.27
N LEU A 2 -5.66 15.28 -2.72
CA LEU A 2 -4.37 15.90 -2.39
C LEU A 2 -4.20 16.09 -0.87
N PHE A 3 -5.28 16.51 -0.20
CA PHE A 3 -5.42 16.47 1.25
C PHE A 3 -6.70 15.68 1.58
N PRO A 4 -6.62 14.63 2.42
CA PRO A 4 -7.76 13.78 2.73
C PRO A 4 -8.55 14.25 3.95
N ASP A 5 -9.85 13.93 3.97
CA ASP A 5 -10.68 14.02 5.18
C ASP A 5 -10.49 12.82 6.12
N THR A 6 -9.90 11.73 5.63
CA THR A 6 -9.62 10.52 6.41
C THR A 6 -8.23 10.01 6.10
N VAL A 7 -7.41 9.87 7.15
CA VAL A 7 -6.05 9.32 7.04
C VAL A 7 -6.14 7.80 6.91
N MET A 8 -5.69 7.29 5.76
CA MET A 8 -5.80 5.85 5.42
C MET A 8 -4.51 5.05 5.65
N PHE A 9 -3.36 5.71 5.80
CA PHE A 9 -2.06 5.06 5.99
C PHE A 9 -1.05 6.02 6.63
N HIS A 10 -0.01 5.47 7.23
CA HIS A 10 1.10 6.25 7.78
C HIS A 10 1.86 6.97 6.67
N GLY A 11 2.08 8.27 6.81
CA GLY A 11 2.73 9.12 5.79
C GLY A 11 1.77 9.72 4.75
N HIS A 12 0.45 9.52 4.87
CA HIS A 12 -0.52 10.23 4.05
C HIS A 12 -0.43 11.73 4.32
N ALA A 13 -0.10 12.53 3.29
CA ALA A 13 0.00 13.98 3.43
C ALA A 13 -1.38 14.59 3.79
N VAL A 14 -1.43 15.36 4.88
CA VAL A 14 -2.65 16.03 5.38
C VAL A 14 -2.64 17.55 5.22
N ALA A 15 -1.45 18.15 5.16
CA ALA A 15 -1.26 19.58 4.97
C ALA A 15 0.10 19.85 4.32
N TRP A 16 0.24 21.05 3.74
CA TRP A 16 1.53 21.59 3.32
C TRP A 16 1.82 22.88 4.08
N VAL A 17 3.06 23.04 4.52
CA VAL A 17 3.54 24.26 5.17
C VAL A 17 4.44 25.02 4.20
N LEU A 18 4.09 26.28 3.98
CA LEU A 18 4.86 27.19 3.15
C LEU A 18 5.68 28.12 4.05
N GLY A 19 6.97 28.24 3.75
CA GLY A 19 7.88 29.16 4.43
C GLY A 19 8.81 29.83 3.42
N GLU A 20 9.36 30.99 3.79
CA GLU A 20 10.33 31.71 2.94
C GLU A 20 11.64 30.94 2.74
N THR A 21 11.93 29.99 3.63
CA THR A 21 13.05 29.06 3.53
C THR A 21 12.59 27.63 3.80
N LEU A 22 13.35 26.65 3.29
CA LEU A 22 13.10 25.23 3.54
C LEU A 22 13.08 24.91 5.04
N GLU A 23 14.00 25.50 5.82
CA GLU A 23 14.04 25.25 7.26
C GLU A 23 12.83 25.83 7.99
N ALA A 24 12.36 27.02 7.60
CA ALA A 24 11.14 27.59 8.15
C ALA A 24 9.92 26.69 7.85
N ALA A 25 9.80 26.18 6.62
CA ALA A 25 8.73 25.25 6.25
C ALA A 25 8.81 23.94 7.05
N ARG A 26 10.02 23.38 7.24
CA ARG A 26 10.24 22.14 7.99
C ARG A 26 9.90 22.28 9.47
N LEU A 27 10.34 23.37 10.10
CA LEU A 27 10.01 23.68 11.50
C LEU A 27 8.51 23.92 11.67
N GLY A 28 7.90 24.67 10.75
CA GLY A 28 6.46 24.89 10.75
C GLY A 28 5.67 23.59 10.61
N ALA A 29 6.08 22.67 9.71
CA ALA A 29 5.48 21.35 9.56
C ALA A 29 5.60 20.49 10.82
N ALA A 30 6.76 20.52 11.48
CA ALA A 30 6.98 19.79 12.74
C ALA A 30 6.14 20.32 13.92
N ALA A 31 5.69 21.57 13.85
CA ALA A 31 4.85 22.20 14.87
C ALA A 31 3.34 21.99 14.62
N VAL A 32 2.95 21.35 13.51
CA VAL A 32 1.54 21.07 13.23
C VAL A 32 1.04 19.96 14.16
N GLU A 33 -0.02 20.27 14.91
CA GLU A 33 -0.77 19.29 15.69
C GLU A 33 -2.00 18.85 14.89
N VAL A 34 -2.28 17.54 14.88
CA VAL A 34 -3.42 16.96 14.16
C VAL A 34 -4.23 16.12 15.14
N ASP A 35 -5.49 16.50 15.32
CA ASP A 35 -6.46 15.69 16.05
C ASP A 35 -7.00 14.59 15.12
N ILE A 36 -6.88 13.33 15.55
CA ILE A 36 -7.29 12.15 14.77
C ILE A 36 -8.25 11.31 15.58
N ASP A 37 -9.39 10.96 14.97
CA ASP A 37 -10.30 9.91 15.44
C ASP A 37 -9.75 8.55 14.97
N GLU A 38 -9.15 7.79 15.87
CA GLU A 38 -8.54 6.50 15.54
C GLU A 38 -9.59 5.47 15.11
N ARG A 39 -9.27 4.73 14.06
CA ARG A 39 -10.16 3.69 13.50
C ARG A 39 -9.39 2.39 13.26
N PRO A 40 -10.10 1.24 13.23
CA PRO A 40 -9.47 -0.03 12.88
C PRO A 40 -8.77 0.05 11.53
N SER A 41 -7.54 -0.45 11.48
CA SER A 41 -6.71 -0.50 10.26
C SER A 41 -6.45 -1.94 9.84
N LEU A 42 -6.40 -2.17 8.53
CA LEU A 42 -6.02 -3.44 7.93
C LEU A 42 -4.64 -3.27 7.33
N ILE A 43 -3.62 -3.90 7.93
CA ILE A 43 -2.22 -3.73 7.52
C ILE A 43 -1.70 -4.98 6.81
N ALA A 44 -1.98 -6.17 7.33
CA ALA A 44 -1.50 -7.41 6.74
C ALA A 44 -2.39 -7.90 5.60
N LEU A 45 -1.78 -8.62 4.65
CA LEU A 45 -2.50 -9.26 3.53
C LEU A 45 -3.60 -10.20 4.03
N GLY A 46 -3.31 -11.02 5.05
CA GLY A 46 -4.27 -11.94 5.64
C GLY A 46 -5.51 -11.24 6.21
N ASP A 47 -5.32 -10.10 6.88
CA ASP A 47 -6.43 -9.32 7.45
C ASP A 47 -7.32 -8.74 6.34
N ALA A 48 -6.71 -8.24 5.26
CA ALA A 48 -7.46 -7.73 4.11
C ALA A 48 -8.28 -8.84 3.42
N ILE A 49 -7.71 -10.04 3.26
CA ILE A 49 -8.42 -11.21 2.71
C ILE A 49 -9.58 -11.60 3.62
N ALA A 50 -9.35 -11.71 4.92
CA ALA A 50 -10.37 -12.08 5.90
C ALA A 50 -11.52 -11.05 5.96
N ALA A 51 -11.21 -9.77 5.82
CA ALA A 51 -12.19 -8.67 5.80
C ALA A 51 -12.89 -8.50 4.44
N GLY A 52 -12.49 -9.24 3.41
CA GLY A 52 -13.04 -9.06 2.06
C GLY A 52 -12.66 -7.74 1.40
N SER A 53 -11.58 -7.09 1.86
CA SER A 53 -11.17 -5.75 1.46
C SER A 53 -10.22 -5.82 0.25
N PHE A 54 -10.75 -5.64 -0.95
CA PHE A 54 -9.99 -5.73 -2.20
C PHE A 54 -10.16 -4.48 -3.06
N HIS A 55 -9.17 -4.21 -3.92
CA HIS A 55 -9.23 -3.14 -4.91
C HIS A 55 -9.40 -3.72 -6.33
N GLY A 56 -10.26 -3.11 -7.14
CA GLY A 56 -10.37 -3.41 -8.57
C GLY A 56 -10.90 -4.79 -8.92
N ALA A 57 -10.61 -5.22 -10.15
CA ALA A 57 -11.04 -6.50 -10.69
C ALA A 57 -10.12 -7.65 -10.25
N ARG A 58 -10.64 -8.89 -10.30
CA ARG A 58 -9.89 -10.13 -10.08
C ARG A 58 -9.69 -10.84 -11.40
N PRO A 59 -8.68 -10.46 -12.21
CA PRO A 59 -8.47 -11.10 -13.49
C PRO A 59 -8.09 -12.56 -13.27
N VAL A 60 -8.75 -13.44 -14.02
CA VAL A 60 -8.45 -14.88 -14.04
C VAL A 60 -8.08 -15.23 -15.47
N MET A 61 -6.95 -15.90 -15.64
CA MET A 61 -6.51 -16.44 -16.92
C MET A 61 -6.35 -17.95 -16.78
N VAL A 62 -7.11 -18.71 -17.58
CA VAL A 62 -7.07 -20.18 -17.62
C VAL A 62 -6.92 -20.61 -19.07
N THR A 63 -6.09 -21.62 -19.31
CA THR A 63 -5.91 -22.24 -20.63
C THR A 63 -5.85 -23.76 -20.47
N GLY A 64 -6.52 -24.47 -21.39
CA GLY A 64 -6.64 -25.93 -21.32
C GLY A 64 -7.59 -26.44 -20.23
N ASP A 65 -7.52 -27.74 -19.96
CA ASP A 65 -8.26 -28.43 -18.91
C ASP A 65 -7.32 -28.75 -17.73
N VAL A 66 -7.40 -27.92 -16.69
CA VAL A 66 -6.53 -28.02 -15.50
C VAL A 66 -6.85 -29.26 -14.68
N ASP A 67 -8.13 -29.63 -14.59
CA ASP A 67 -8.58 -30.76 -13.77
C ASP A 67 -8.11 -32.08 -14.37
N ALA A 68 -8.20 -32.24 -15.69
CA ALA A 68 -7.65 -33.39 -16.40
C ALA A 68 -6.12 -33.48 -16.22
N GLY A 69 -5.41 -32.35 -16.34
CA GLY A 69 -3.96 -32.31 -16.15
C GLY A 69 -3.52 -32.73 -14.74
N PHE A 70 -4.26 -32.33 -13.70
CA PHE A 70 -4.00 -32.79 -12.34
C PHE A 70 -4.29 -34.28 -12.16
N ALA A 71 -5.38 -34.80 -12.73
CA ALA A 71 -5.74 -36.22 -12.62
C ALA A 71 -4.69 -37.15 -13.24
N ASP A 72 -4.04 -36.73 -14.32
CA ASP A 72 -3.04 -37.53 -15.04
C ASP A 72 -1.61 -37.39 -14.46
N SER A 73 -1.40 -36.54 -13.45
CA SER A 73 -0.07 -36.24 -12.91
C SER A 73 0.43 -37.30 -11.92
N ALA A 74 1.67 -37.75 -12.06
CA ALA A 74 2.29 -38.72 -11.14
C ALA A 74 2.56 -38.15 -9.73
N HIS A 75 2.81 -36.83 -9.64
CA HIS A 75 3.05 -36.11 -8.40
C HIS A 75 2.40 -34.73 -8.46
N VAL A 76 1.86 -34.27 -7.32
CA VAL A 76 1.29 -32.93 -7.15
C VAL A 76 1.92 -32.30 -5.92
N PHE A 77 2.37 -31.06 -6.06
CA PHE A 77 2.97 -30.29 -4.97
C PHE A 77 2.17 -29.01 -4.74
N SER A 78 2.01 -28.64 -3.48
CA SER A 78 1.36 -27.40 -3.05
C SER A 78 2.24 -26.66 -2.06
N GLY A 79 2.24 -25.34 -2.14
CA GLY A 79 2.95 -24.48 -1.21
C GLY A 79 2.58 -23.02 -1.41
N GLU A 80 2.98 -22.20 -0.47
CA GLU A 80 2.83 -20.75 -0.50
C GLU A 80 4.19 -20.10 -0.34
N ILE A 81 4.40 -18.98 -1.02
CA ILE A 81 5.57 -18.14 -0.88
C ILE A 81 5.13 -16.70 -0.70
N GLN A 82 5.89 -15.96 0.11
CA GLN A 82 5.69 -14.53 0.30
C GLN A 82 6.99 -13.82 -0.05
N PHE A 83 6.86 -12.71 -0.78
CA PHE A 83 7.97 -11.81 -1.07
C PHE A 83 7.80 -10.51 -0.28
N SER A 84 8.92 -9.92 0.11
CA SER A 84 8.96 -8.62 0.77
C SER A 84 8.89 -7.48 -0.25
N ASP A 85 8.78 -6.27 0.29
CA ASP A 85 8.84 -5.02 -0.43
C ASP A 85 10.25 -4.67 -0.92
N GLN A 86 10.30 -3.66 -1.78
CA GLN A 86 11.53 -3.08 -2.28
C GLN A 86 11.32 -1.56 -2.42
N GLU A 87 12.27 -0.80 -1.91
CA GLU A 87 12.34 0.64 -2.12
C GLU A 87 13.16 0.93 -3.39
N HIS A 88 12.72 1.90 -4.20
CA HIS A 88 13.43 2.25 -5.44
C HIS A 88 14.81 2.84 -5.14
N PHE A 89 14.91 3.63 -4.08
CA PHE A 89 16.16 4.22 -3.62
C PHE A 89 16.88 5.05 -4.69
N TYR A 90 16.11 5.90 -5.40
CA TYR A 90 16.66 6.85 -6.35
C TYR A 90 17.70 7.77 -5.68
N LEU A 91 18.78 8.08 -6.40
CA LEU A 91 19.81 9.02 -5.91
C LEU A 91 19.29 10.45 -5.81
N GLU A 92 18.30 10.80 -6.62
CA GLU A 92 17.56 12.06 -6.55
C GLU A 92 16.15 11.77 -6.02
N THR A 93 15.74 12.50 -4.98
CA THR A 93 14.40 12.39 -4.40
C THR A 93 13.35 13.10 -5.28
N HIS A 94 12.06 12.80 -5.09
CA HIS A 94 10.99 13.55 -5.75
C HIS A 94 11.11 15.07 -5.52
N ALA A 95 11.05 15.86 -6.60
CA ALA A 95 11.16 17.31 -6.59
C ALA A 95 10.23 17.96 -7.64
N ALA A 96 9.76 19.18 -7.36
CA ALA A 96 8.99 20.03 -8.26
C ALA A 96 9.25 21.53 -7.93
N LEU A 97 9.07 22.42 -8.91
CA LEU A 97 9.27 23.89 -8.80
C LEU A 97 8.00 24.66 -9.16
#